data_AF-A0AA96R2Z1-F1
#
_entry.id   AF-A0AA96R2Z1-F1
#
_cell.length_a   1.000
_cell.length_b   1.000
_cell.length_c   1.000
_cell.angle_alpha   90.00
_cell.angle_beta   90.00
_cell.angle_gamma   90.00
#
_symmetry.space_group_name_H-M   'P 1'
#
loop_
_entity.id
_entity.type
_entity.pdbx_description
1 polymer ?
#
loop_
_entity_poly.entity_id
_entity_poly.type
_entity_poly.pdbx_seq_one_letter_code
_entity_poly.pdbx_strand_id
1 'polypeptide(L)'
;MKAFEDFRVDRAGVAELLHSEGFRDAVQAVAEEIGATARGAGHRVTNGDPLPVDVFADPNHDRAGFTVAVRHPAGIGMEARHGVLKRAAEAAGLTVSGLEADEV
;
A
#
# COMPACT_ATOMS: atom_id res chain seq x y z
N MET A 1 -2.39 -44.37 -6.93
CA MET A 1 -2.55 -42.93 -6.64
C MET A 1 -2.41 -42.22 -7.98
N LYS A 2 -3.48 -41.61 -8.53
CA LYS A 2 -3.36 -40.89 -9.80
C LYS A 2 -2.52 -39.64 -9.54
N ALA A 3 -1.34 -39.57 -10.17
CA ALA A 3 -0.54 -38.35 -10.17
C ALA A 3 -1.28 -37.29 -11.00
N PHE A 4 -1.29 -36.04 -10.54
CA PHE A 4 -1.77 -34.92 -11.36
C PHE A 4 -0.84 -34.76 -12.56
N GLU A 5 -1.40 -34.76 -13.77
CA GLU A 5 -0.62 -34.69 -15.02
C GLU A 5 -0.25 -33.25 -15.42
N ASP A 6 -0.99 -32.24 -14.95
CA ASP A 6 -0.73 -30.81 -15.21
C ASP A 6 -1.44 -29.92 -14.17
N PHE A 7 -0.88 -28.74 -13.88
CA PHE A 7 -1.47 -27.70 -13.03
C PHE A 7 -1.42 -26.37 -13.76
N ARG A 8 -2.58 -25.74 -13.96
CA ARG A 8 -2.71 -24.44 -14.62
C ARG A 8 -3.43 -23.44 -13.73
N VAL A 9 -2.90 -22.23 -13.70
CA VAL A 9 -3.54 -21.11 -13.02
C VAL A 9 -4.73 -20.65 -13.86
N ASP A 10 -5.92 -20.61 -13.24
CA ASP A 10 -7.08 -19.95 -13.80
C ASP A 10 -6.90 -18.43 -13.71
N ARG A 11 -6.34 -17.84 -14.76
CA ARG A 11 -6.10 -16.39 -14.81
C ARG A 11 -7.40 -15.59 -14.79
N ALA A 12 -8.49 -16.13 -15.33
CA ALA A 12 -9.78 -15.44 -15.35
C ALA A 12 -10.37 -15.39 -13.94
N GLY A 13 -10.38 -16.53 -13.24
CA GLY A 13 -10.82 -16.59 -11.84
C GLY A 13 -9.97 -15.74 -10.90
N VAL A 14 -8.65 -15.69 -11.11
CA VAL A 14 -7.77 -14.78 -10.35
C VAL A 14 -8.11 -13.32 -10.63
N ALA A 15 -8.33 -12.95 -11.89
CA ALA A 15 -8.73 -11.58 -12.23
C ALA A 15 -10.07 -11.21 -11.57
N GLU A 16 -11.07 -12.10 -11.59
CA GLU A 16 -12.34 -11.87 -10.91
C GLU A 16 -12.16 -11.62 -9.41
N LEU A 17 -11.33 -12.44 -8.75
CA LEU A 17 -11.02 -12.28 -7.33
C LEU A 17 -10.35 -10.94 -7.02
N LEU A 18 -9.38 -10.51 -7.84
CA LEU A 18 -8.67 -9.23 -7.68
C LEU A 18 -9.56 -7.99 -7.87
N HIS A 19 -10.71 -8.14 -8.53
CA HIS A 19 -11.72 -7.09 -8.70
C HIS A 19 -12.89 -7.20 -7.72
N SER A 20 -12.93 -8.24 -6.90
CA SER A 20 -14.04 -8.47 -5.96
C SER A 20 -14.07 -7.42 -4.84
N GLU A 21 -15.29 -7.12 -4.34
CA GLU A 21 -15.47 -6.20 -3.22
C GLU A 21 -14.76 -6.69 -1.95
N GLY A 22 -14.81 -7.99 -1.66
CA GLY A 22 -14.12 -8.55 -0.50
C GLY A 22 -12.60 -8.37 -0.55
N PHE A 23 -11.98 -8.51 -1.73
CA PHE A 23 -10.56 -8.24 -1.89
C PHE A 23 -10.26 -6.73 -1.76
N ARG A 24 -11.13 -5.87 -2.33
CA ARG A 24 -11.02 -4.42 -2.18
C ARG A 24 -11.07 -4.00 -0.71
N ASP A 25 -11.99 -4.53 0.07
CA ASP A 25 -12.14 -4.21 1.50
C ASP A 25 -10.92 -4.67 2.30
N ALA A 26 -10.35 -5.83 1.96
CA ALA A 26 -9.12 -6.30 2.58
C ALA A 26 -7.92 -5.37 2.30
N VAL A 27 -7.76 -4.93 1.05
CA VAL A 27 -6.71 -3.96 0.69
C VAL A 27 -6.94 -2.61 1.37
N GLN A 28 -8.19 -2.15 1.44
CA GLN A 28 -8.54 -0.91 2.13
C GLN A 28 -8.17 -0.97 3.61
N ALA A 29 -8.51 -2.08 4.29
CA ALA A 29 -8.23 -2.24 5.72
C ALA A 29 -6.73 -2.12 6.02
N VAL A 30 -5.89 -2.77 5.21
CA VAL A 30 -4.43 -2.66 5.34
C VAL A 30 -3.94 -1.23 5.05
N ALA A 31 -4.48 -0.56 4.03
CA ALA A 31 -4.11 0.81 3.72
C ALA A 31 -4.47 1.79 4.87
N GLU A 32 -5.64 1.60 5.48
CA GLU A 32 -6.07 2.37 6.65
C GLU A 32 -5.20 2.08 7.89
N GLU A 33 -4.79 0.83 8.11
CA GLU A 33 -3.85 0.46 9.19
C GLU A 33 -2.50 1.18 9.03
N ILE A 34 -1.96 1.20 7.81
CA ILE A 34 -0.72 1.92 7.50
C ILE A 34 -0.90 3.42 7.74
N GLY A 35 -2.00 3.99 7.25
CA GLY A 35 -2.33 5.40 7.46
C GLY A 35 -2.44 5.75 8.95
N ALA A 36 -3.10 4.91 9.74
CA ALA A 36 -3.23 5.07 11.19
C ALA A 36 -1.87 4.99 11.90
N THR A 37 -1.04 4.02 11.52
CA THR A 37 0.31 3.83 12.07
C THR A 37 1.21 5.03 11.77
N ALA A 38 1.21 5.52 10.53
CA ALA A 38 1.99 6.69 10.12
C ALA A 38 1.55 7.96 10.86
N ARG A 39 0.24 8.18 11.06
CA ARG A 39 -0.28 9.29 11.87
C ARG A 39 0.09 9.14 13.35
N GLY A 40 0.02 7.91 13.88
CA GLY A 40 0.36 7.57 15.26
C GLY A 40 1.83 7.79 15.63
N ALA A 41 2.74 7.83 14.65
CA ALA A 41 4.15 8.15 14.86
C ALA A 41 4.39 9.61 15.35
N GLY A 42 3.38 10.48 15.27
CA GLY A 42 3.41 11.80 15.91
C GLY A 42 4.30 12.83 15.20
N HIS A 43 4.68 12.59 13.94
CA HIS A 43 5.42 13.56 13.14
C HIS A 43 4.60 14.82 12.89
N ARG A 44 5.28 15.97 12.91
CA ARG A 44 4.68 17.30 12.73
C ARG A 44 5.42 18.07 11.66
N VAL A 45 4.67 18.86 10.90
CA VAL A 45 5.23 19.82 9.94
C VAL A 45 5.70 21.09 10.67
N THR A 46 6.45 21.96 9.97
CA THR A 46 7.14 23.12 10.58
C THR A 46 6.21 24.08 11.33
N ASN A 47 4.95 24.19 10.91
CA ASN A 47 3.96 25.05 11.57
C ASN A 47 3.36 24.40 12.85
N GLY A 48 3.79 23.19 13.21
CA GLY A 48 3.33 22.45 14.39
C GLY A 48 2.17 21.51 14.14
N ASP A 49 1.54 21.54 12.96
CA ASP A 49 0.42 20.66 12.63
C ASP A 49 0.88 19.20 12.47
N PRO A 50 0.01 18.22 12.75
CA PRO A 50 0.29 16.82 12.43
C PRO A 50 0.60 16.65 10.93
N LEU A 51 1.53 15.75 10.61
CA LEU A 51 1.83 15.41 9.22
C LEU A 51 0.56 14.83 8.54
N PRO A 52 0.05 15.44 7.45
CA PRO A 52 -1.19 14.99 6.84
C PRO A 52 -0.93 13.74 6.00
N VAL A 53 -1.25 12.58 6.57
CA VAL A 53 -1.28 11.30 5.86
C VAL A 53 -2.73 11.01 5.48
N ASP A 54 -2.97 10.61 4.23
CA ASP A 54 -4.29 10.31 3.69
C ASP A 54 -4.30 8.98 2.95
N VAL A 55 -5.47 8.33 2.96
CA VAL A 55 -5.73 7.07 2.27
C VAL A 55 -6.86 7.32 1.27
N PHE A 56 -6.68 6.87 0.03
CA PHE A 56 -7.69 6.99 -1.01
C PHE A 56 -7.63 5.83 -1.98
N ALA A 57 -8.75 5.51 -2.61
CA ALA A 57 -8.79 4.49 -3.65
C ALA A 57 -7.88 4.89 -4.83
N ASP A 58 -7.07 3.95 -5.30
CA ASP A 58 -6.26 4.14 -6.49
C ASP A 58 -7.20 4.16 -7.72
N PRO A 59 -7.12 5.20 -8.58
CA PRO A 59 -7.91 5.25 -9.81
C PRO A 59 -7.47 4.21 -10.86
N ASN A 60 -6.33 3.53 -10.70
CA ASN A 60 -5.87 2.56 -11.69
C ASN A 60 -6.72 1.28 -11.65
N HIS A 61 -7.24 0.88 -12.82
CA HIS A 61 -8.36 -0.05 -12.96
C HIS A 61 -7.98 -1.53 -13.15
N ASP A 62 -6.70 -1.90 -13.10
CA ASP A 62 -6.27 -3.27 -13.40
C ASP A 62 -6.56 -4.27 -12.25
N ARG A 63 -6.71 -3.77 -11.01
CA ARG A 63 -7.14 -4.50 -9.81
C ARG A 63 -7.52 -3.52 -8.68
N ALA A 64 -8.04 -4.03 -7.57
CA ALA A 64 -8.23 -3.21 -6.38
C ALA A 64 -6.90 -2.65 -5.84
N GLY A 65 -6.84 -1.33 -5.66
CA GLY A 65 -5.67 -0.62 -5.12
C GLY A 65 -6.08 0.58 -4.27
N PHE A 66 -5.22 0.92 -3.30
CA PHE A 66 -5.36 2.08 -2.45
C PHE A 66 -3.99 2.76 -2.30
N THR A 67 -4.02 4.08 -2.26
CA THR A 67 -2.85 4.92 -2.10
C THR A 67 -2.83 5.50 -0.69
N VAL A 68 -1.69 5.34 0.00
CA VAL A 68 -1.38 6.04 1.24
C VAL A 68 -0.35 7.11 0.92
N ALA A 69 -0.67 8.38 1.16
CA ALA A 69 0.18 9.50 0.79
C ALA A 69 0.31 10.54 1.89
N VAL A 70 1.49 11.15 1.99
CA VAL A 70 1.66 12.40 2.75
C VAL A 70 1.25 13.56 1.85
N ARG A 71 0.08 14.17 2.09
CA ARG A 71 -0.42 15.34 1.33
C ARG A 71 0.23 16.65 1.79
N HIS A 72 1.55 16.69 1.75
CA HIS A 72 2.33 17.86 2.12
C HIS A 72 3.67 17.90 1.36
N PRO A 73 4.16 19.08 0.92
CA PRO A 73 5.46 19.19 0.22
C PRO A 73 6.65 18.63 1.01
N ALA A 74 6.59 18.70 2.34
CA ALA A 74 7.60 18.09 3.21
C ALA A 74 7.59 16.55 3.22
N GLY A 75 6.62 15.90 2.59
CA GLY A 75 6.44 14.44 2.61
C GLY A 75 7.68 13.69 2.12
N ILE A 76 8.32 14.16 1.04
CA ILE A 76 9.57 13.56 0.53
C ILE A 76 10.68 13.62 1.58
N GLY A 77 10.85 14.78 2.23
CA GLY A 77 11.87 14.95 3.27
C GLY A 77 11.56 14.14 4.53
N MET A 78 10.28 14.04 4.90
CA MET A 78 9.82 13.20 6.02
C MET A 78 10.07 11.73 5.74
N GLU A 79 9.78 11.26 4.52
CA GLU A 79 10.06 9.88 4.13
C GLU A 79 11.56 9.60 4.11
N ALA A 80 12.37 10.48 3.50
CA ALA A 80 13.82 10.30 3.45
C ALA A 80 14.47 10.28 4.84
N ARG A 81 13.99 11.10 5.78
CA ARG A 81 14.57 11.22 7.12
C ARG A 81 14.03 10.19 8.11
N HIS A 82 12.74 9.88 8.04
CA HIS A 82 12.04 9.10 9.06
C HIS A 82 11.43 7.81 8.53
N GLY A 83 11.39 7.58 7.22
CA GLY A 83 10.75 6.41 6.60
C GLY A 83 9.29 6.27 7.05
N VAL A 84 8.54 7.37 7.05
CA VAL A 84 7.21 7.46 7.68
C VAL A 84 6.27 6.39 7.12
N LEU A 85 6.15 6.32 5.80
CA LEU A 85 5.29 5.36 5.11
C LEU A 85 5.96 4.00 5.01
N LYS A 86 7.26 3.94 4.72
CA LYS A 86 7.99 2.67 4.63
C LYS A 86 7.89 1.85 5.92
N ARG A 87 8.18 2.46 7.06
CA ARG A 87 8.13 1.77 8.37
C ARG A 87 6.71 1.42 8.78
N ALA A 88 5.73 2.27 8.46
CA ALA A 88 4.32 1.96 8.70
C ALA A 88 3.84 0.76 7.88
N ALA A 89 4.26 0.66 6.62
CA ALA A 89 3.98 -0.49 5.76
C ALA A 89 4.69 -1.76 6.24
N GLU A 90 5.97 -1.67 6.64
CA GLU A 90 6.71 -2.78 7.23
C GLU A 90 6.06 -3.29 8.53
N ALA A 91 5.51 -2.39 9.36
CA ALA A 91 4.77 -2.76 10.57
C ALA A 91 3.48 -3.54 10.26
N ALA A 92 2.84 -3.26 9.12
CA ALA A 92 1.71 -4.02 8.59
C ALA A 92 2.14 -5.31 7.84
N GLY A 93 3.44 -5.66 7.87
CA GLY A 93 3.99 -6.86 7.23
C GLY A 93 4.20 -6.74 5.73
N LEU A 94 4.17 -5.53 5.17
CA LEU A 94 4.42 -5.30 3.74
C LEU A 94 5.90 -5.01 3.47
N THR A 95 6.40 -5.54 2.36
CA THR A 95 7.69 -5.14 1.80
C THR A 95 7.47 -3.97 0.84
N VAL A 96 8.14 -2.85 1.08
CA VAL A 96 8.11 -1.69 0.18
C VAL A 96 9.40 -1.66 -0.63
N SER A 97 9.28 -1.94 -1.93
CA SER A 97 10.33 -1.64 -2.92
C SER A 97 10.22 -0.18 -3.37
N GLY A 98 11.37 0.48 -3.56
CA GLY A 98 11.43 1.82 -4.12
C GLY A 98 11.39 1.81 -5.64
N LEU A 99 11.66 2.97 -6.25
CA LEU A 99 12.01 3.07 -7.67
C LEU A 99 13.46 2.59 -7.85
N GLU A 100 13.73 1.30 -7.66
CA GLU A 100 14.80 0.70 -8.44
C GLU A 100 14.27 0.75 -9.88
N ALA A 101 15.03 1.38 -10.79
CA ALA A 101 14.71 1.24 -12.19
C ALA A 101 14.81 -0.25 -12.47
N ASP A 102 13.67 -0.91 -12.72
CA ASP A 102 13.67 -2.26 -13.25
C ASP A 102 14.60 -2.21 -14.47
N GLU A 103 15.78 -2.83 -14.37
CA GLU A 103 16.59 -3.12 -15.54
C GLU A 103 15.77 -4.10 -16.38
N VAL A 104 15.13 -3.54 -17.41
CA VAL A 104 14.45 -4.27 -18.49
C VAL A 104 15.48 -4.94 -19.38
#